data_AF-A0A163DAZ5-F1
#
_entry.id   AF-A0A163DAZ5-F1
#
_cell.length_a   1.000
_cell.length_b   1.000
_cell.length_c   1.000
_cell.angle_alpha   90.00
_cell.angle_beta   90.00
_cell.angle_gamma   90.00
#
_symmetry.space_group_name_H-M   'P 1'
#
loop_
_entity.id
_entity.type
_entity.pdbx_description
1 polymer ?
#
loop_
_entity_poly.entity_id
_entity_poly.type
_entity_poly.pdbx_seq_one_letter_code
_entity_poly.pdbx_strand_id
1 'polypeptide(L)'
;MSSALIQLPQIQTSNKALLSAIEAHPAFPAQQQARSGKVYFMHDFAARTDAMFDSILNDAPAPDTPATRGSVPQAKPSTMTAGQRDELKSDAIGRCMMLHSMITDTTGMTSTMFGEQPGRGVDLGDAVKRASEALVRVIES
;
A
#
# COMPACT_ATOMS: atom_id res chain seq x y z
N MET A 1 -9.90 -15.79 -15.84
CA MET A 1 -10.19 -15.06 -14.59
C MET A 1 -8.91 -15.07 -13.78
N SER A 2 -8.36 -13.90 -13.42
CA SER A 2 -6.99 -13.78 -12.90
C SER A 2 -6.82 -14.47 -11.53
N SER A 3 -5.73 -15.23 -11.38
CA SER A 3 -5.30 -15.99 -10.17
C SER A 3 -5.33 -15.14 -8.88
N ALA A 4 -5.08 -13.82 -9.01
CA ALA A 4 -4.96 -12.87 -7.91
C ALA A 4 -6.19 -12.77 -6.98
N LEU A 5 -7.41 -13.05 -7.48
CA LEU A 5 -8.63 -12.99 -6.63
C LEU A 5 -8.67 -14.11 -5.58
N ILE A 6 -7.98 -15.23 -5.81
CA ILE A 6 -7.91 -16.37 -4.88
C ILE A 6 -6.84 -16.11 -3.80
N GLN A 7 -5.91 -15.19 -4.06
CA GLN A 7 -4.75 -14.94 -3.21
C GLN A 7 -4.85 -13.70 -2.31
N LEU A 8 -6.02 -13.06 -2.20
CA LEU A 8 -6.18 -11.83 -1.42
C LEU A 8 -5.62 -11.93 0.03
N PRO A 9 -5.81 -13.03 0.79
CA PRO A 9 -5.19 -13.18 2.11
C PRO A 9 -3.64 -13.19 2.07
N GLN A 10 -3.05 -13.82 1.06
CA GLN A 10 -1.60 -13.89 0.86
C GLN A 10 -1.05 -12.52 0.44
N ILE A 11 -1.74 -11.83 -0.47
CA ILE A 11 -1.39 -10.45 -0.88
C ILE A 11 -1.45 -9.53 0.33
N GLN A 12 -2.49 -9.61 1.15
CA GLN A 12 -2.59 -8.85 2.39
C GLN A 12 -1.43 -9.15 3.34
N THR A 13 -1.12 -10.43 3.55
CA THR A 13 0.00 -10.86 4.41
C THR A 13 1.33 -10.25 3.93
N SER A 14 1.58 -10.27 2.62
CA SER A 14 2.76 -9.64 2.03
C SER A 14 2.74 -8.11 2.15
N ASN A 15 1.57 -7.47 2.03
CA ASN A 15 1.43 -6.02 2.25
C ASN A 15 1.72 -5.64 3.72
N LYS A 16 1.28 -6.45 4.69
CA LYS A 16 1.63 -6.29 6.11
C LYS A 16 3.13 -6.43 6.36
N ALA A 17 3.79 -7.37 5.68
CA ALA A 17 5.25 -7.49 5.75
C ALA A 17 5.98 -6.25 5.18
N LEU A 18 5.47 -5.68 4.08
CA LEU A 18 5.98 -4.42 3.53
C LEU A 18 5.76 -3.25 4.50
N LEU A 19 4.59 -3.15 5.12
CA LEU A 19 4.32 -2.17 6.19
C LEU A 19 5.35 -2.26 7.31
N SER A 20 5.58 -3.45 7.86
CA SER A 20 6.58 -3.64 8.93
C SER A 20 8.00 -3.27 8.49
N ALA A 21 8.37 -3.54 7.23
CA ALA A 21 9.67 -3.13 6.70
C ALA A 21 9.80 -1.60 6.60
N ILE A 22 8.72 -0.89 6.25
CA ILE A 22 8.69 0.57 6.21
C ILE A 22 8.75 1.14 7.63
N GLU A 23 8.02 0.56 8.58
CA GLU A 23 8.02 1.01 9.99
C GLU A 23 9.38 0.85 10.66
N ALA A 24 10.14 -0.18 10.28
CA ALA A 24 11.51 -0.40 10.73
C ALA A 24 12.54 0.54 10.08
N HIS A 25 12.14 1.34 9.08
CA HIS A 25 13.06 2.23 8.39
C HIS A 25 13.54 3.38 9.31
N PRO A 26 14.84 3.72 9.38
CA PRO A 26 15.36 4.71 10.33
C PRO A 26 14.74 6.11 10.20
N ALA A 27 14.31 6.51 9.00
CA ALA A 27 13.65 7.79 8.77
C ALA A 27 12.17 7.81 9.18
N PHE A 28 11.54 6.64 9.38
CA PHE A 28 10.11 6.55 9.60
C PHE A 28 9.63 7.29 10.87
N PRO A 29 10.26 7.16 12.06
CA PRO A 29 9.77 7.84 13.26
C PRO A 29 9.68 9.37 13.10
N ALA A 30 10.70 9.98 12.48
CA ALA A 30 10.72 11.43 12.24
C ALA A 30 9.68 11.84 11.19
N GLN A 31 9.58 11.10 10.08
CA GLN A 31 8.63 11.37 9.00
C GLN A 31 7.18 11.15 9.45
N GLN A 32 6.91 10.14 10.29
CA GLN A 32 5.61 9.87 10.89
C GLN A 32 5.14 11.02 11.79
N GLN A 33 6.05 11.56 12.62
CA GLN A 33 5.73 12.69 13.49
C GLN A 33 5.41 13.95 12.66
N ALA A 34 6.17 14.21 11.60
CA ALA A 34 5.95 15.33 10.70
C ALA A 34 4.79 15.10 9.71
N ARG A 35 4.32 13.86 9.59
CA ARG A 35 3.35 13.40 8.59
C ARG A 35 3.75 13.79 7.16
N SER A 36 5.03 13.67 6.85
CA SER A 36 5.63 14.10 5.59
C SER A 36 6.87 13.28 5.23
N GLY A 37 7.24 13.30 3.94
CA GLY A 37 8.39 12.58 3.41
C GLY A 37 8.05 11.19 2.85
N LYS A 38 8.90 10.70 1.95
CA LYS A 38 8.61 9.54 1.10
C LYS A 38 8.29 8.26 1.89
N VAL A 39 9.00 8.00 3.00
CA VAL A 39 8.83 6.80 3.84
C VAL A 39 7.48 6.82 4.54
N TYR A 40 7.09 7.96 5.12
CA TYR A 40 5.76 8.14 5.70
C TYR A 40 4.66 7.97 4.66
N PHE A 41 4.80 8.57 3.47
CA PHE A 41 3.79 8.44 2.42
C PHE A 41 3.59 6.99 1.97
N MET A 42 4.67 6.22 1.80
CA MET A 42 4.54 4.80 1.44
C MET A 42 3.89 3.98 2.56
N HIS A 43 4.21 4.27 3.82
CA HIS A 43 3.54 3.65 4.97
C HIS A 43 2.04 3.93 4.94
N ASP A 44 1.65 5.21 4.87
CA ASP A 44 0.25 5.63 4.88
C ASP A 44 -0.51 5.02 3.69
N PHE A 45 0.11 4.95 2.51
CA PHE A 45 -0.47 4.32 1.33
C PHE A 45 -0.65 2.80 1.50
N ALA A 46 0.37 2.10 2.03
CA ALA A 46 0.30 0.67 2.29
C ALA A 46 -0.74 0.34 3.38
N ALA A 47 -0.88 1.19 4.41
CA ALA A 47 -1.84 1.03 5.50
C ALA A 47 -3.28 1.22 5.02
N ARG A 48 -3.54 2.21 4.17
CA ARG A 48 -4.85 2.38 3.50
C ARG A 48 -5.20 1.17 2.64
N THR A 49 -4.21 0.61 1.95
CA THR A 49 -4.38 -0.58 1.11
C THR A 49 -4.68 -1.81 1.98
N ASP A 50 -4.03 -1.93 3.15
CA ASP A 50 -4.34 -3.00 4.11
C ASP A 50 -5.78 -2.91 4.65
N ALA A 51 -6.26 -1.70 4.94
CA ALA A 51 -7.63 -1.47 5.36
C ALA A 51 -8.66 -1.87 4.27
N MET A 52 -8.31 -1.76 2.99
CA MET A 52 -9.13 -2.29 1.90
C MET A 52 -9.18 -3.82 1.92
N PHE A 53 -8.03 -4.49 2.10
CA PHE A 53 -8.01 -5.95 2.23
C PHE A 53 -8.80 -6.43 3.44
N ASP A 54 -8.66 -5.78 4.61
CA ASP A 54 -9.45 -6.10 5.79
C ASP A 54 -10.95 -5.91 5.52
N SER A 55 -11.34 -4.83 4.84
CA SER A 55 -12.72 -4.59 4.43
C SER A 55 -13.24 -5.74 3.56
N ILE A 56 -12.50 -6.11 2.51
CA ILE A 56 -12.88 -7.16 1.55
C ILE A 56 -12.97 -8.53 2.23
N LEU A 57 -11.97 -8.90 3.03
CA LEU A 57 -11.83 -10.24 3.61
C LEU A 57 -12.79 -10.48 4.78
N ASN A 58 -13.10 -9.44 5.56
CA ASN A 58 -13.94 -9.55 6.75
C ASN A 58 -15.38 -9.01 6.53
N ASP A 59 -15.70 -8.57 5.32
CA ASP A 59 -16.98 -7.90 5.00
C ASP A 59 -17.31 -6.73 5.95
N ALA A 60 -16.28 -5.96 6.30
CA ALA A 60 -16.37 -4.81 7.20
C ALA A 60 -16.24 -3.51 6.41
N PRO A 61 -16.87 -2.40 6.83
CA PRO A 61 -16.52 -1.11 6.28
C PRO A 61 -15.07 -0.79 6.66
N ALA A 62 -14.34 -0.10 5.78
CA ALA A 62 -13.03 0.41 6.14
C ALA A 62 -13.15 1.37 7.33
N PRO A 63 -12.25 1.32 8.33
CA PRO A 63 -12.32 2.20 9.50
C PRO A 63 -12.32 3.67 9.05
N ASP A 64 -13.04 4.57 9.71
CA ASP A 64 -12.96 6.02 9.42
C ASP A 64 -11.72 6.61 10.12
N THR A 65 -10.62 6.66 9.37
CA THR A 65 -9.36 7.27 9.79
C THR A 65 -9.02 8.43 8.87
N PRO A 66 -8.16 9.38 9.26
CA PRO A 66 -7.66 10.40 8.35
C PRO A 66 -7.04 9.83 7.06
N ALA A 67 -6.55 8.58 7.11
CA ALA A 67 -5.97 7.89 5.97
C ALA A 67 -7.05 7.30 5.02
N THR A 68 -8.09 6.69 5.56
CA THR A 68 -9.10 5.98 4.74
C THR A 68 -10.24 6.89 4.28
N ARG A 69 -10.48 8.01 4.96
CA ARG A 69 -11.57 8.95 4.64
C ARG A 69 -11.49 9.44 3.20
N GLY A 70 -12.57 9.21 2.44
CA GLY A 70 -12.69 9.63 1.04
C GLY A 70 -11.83 8.86 0.03
N SER A 71 -11.00 7.90 0.48
CA SER A 71 -10.11 7.12 -0.39
C SER A 71 -10.40 5.61 -0.37
N VAL A 72 -11.25 5.16 0.54
CA VAL A 72 -11.79 3.80 0.61
C VAL A 72 -13.31 3.88 0.85
N PRO A 73 -14.14 3.10 0.14
CA PRO A 73 -15.58 3.05 0.39
C PRO A 73 -15.90 2.72 1.85
N GLN A 74 -16.79 3.50 2.47
CA GLN A 74 -17.28 3.27 3.84
C GLN A 74 -18.44 2.27 3.92
N ALA A 75 -18.77 1.61 2.80
CA ALA A 75 -19.80 0.60 2.71
C ALA A 75 -19.20 -0.81 2.88
N LYS A 76 -20.00 -1.75 3.40
CA LYS A 76 -19.60 -3.16 3.46
C LYS A 76 -19.58 -3.77 2.06
N PRO A 77 -18.59 -4.61 1.70
CA PRO A 77 -18.57 -5.30 0.41
C PRO A 77 -19.85 -6.08 0.08
N SER A 78 -20.52 -6.68 1.06
CA SER A 78 -21.80 -7.40 0.88
C SER A 78 -22.95 -6.52 0.43
N THR A 79 -22.88 -5.21 0.70
CA THR A 79 -23.88 -4.23 0.25
C THR A 79 -23.62 -3.69 -1.15
N MET A 80 -22.45 -4.00 -1.73
CA MET A 80 -22.04 -3.57 -3.06
C MET A 80 -22.57 -4.49 -4.16
N THR A 81 -22.62 -4.00 -5.40
CA THR A 81 -22.83 -4.85 -6.57
C THR A 81 -21.60 -5.76 -6.80
N ALA A 82 -21.76 -6.81 -7.60
CA ALA A 82 -20.62 -7.68 -7.96
C ALA A 82 -19.49 -6.88 -8.65
N GLY A 83 -19.83 -5.99 -9.59
CA GLY A 83 -18.86 -5.13 -10.27
C GLY A 83 -18.11 -4.21 -9.31
N GLN A 84 -18.80 -3.58 -8.36
CA GLN A 84 -18.17 -2.72 -7.34
C GLN A 84 -17.21 -3.49 -6.43
N ARG A 85 -17.55 -4.72 -6.05
CA ARG A 85 -16.63 -5.57 -5.28
C ARG A 85 -15.38 -5.94 -6.08
N ASP A 86 -15.55 -6.25 -7.36
CA ASP A 86 -14.43 -6.62 -8.23
C ASP A 86 -13.53 -5.41 -8.51
N GLU A 87 -14.10 -4.22 -8.69
CA GLU A 87 -13.36 -2.95 -8.75
C GLU A 87 -12.59 -2.68 -7.47
N LEU A 88 -13.20 -2.84 -6.29
CA LEU A 88 -12.53 -2.63 -5.00
C LEU A 88 -11.32 -3.57 -4.83
N LYS A 89 -11.46 -4.83 -5.25
CA LYS A 89 -10.35 -5.80 -5.24
C LYS A 89 -9.26 -5.42 -6.24
N SER A 90 -9.64 -5.03 -7.45
CA SER A 90 -8.72 -4.58 -8.49
C SER A 90 -7.94 -3.34 -8.05
N ASP A 91 -8.61 -2.38 -7.40
CA ASP A 91 -7.97 -1.19 -6.84
C ASP A 91 -6.98 -1.54 -5.73
N ALA A 92 -7.34 -2.42 -4.79
CA ALA A 92 -6.43 -2.86 -3.74
C ALA A 92 -5.15 -3.51 -4.32
N ILE A 93 -5.29 -4.39 -5.31
CA ILE A 93 -4.16 -5.02 -6.00
C ILE A 93 -3.34 -3.99 -6.80
N GLY A 94 -4.01 -3.10 -7.54
CA GLY A 94 -3.37 -2.04 -8.32
C GLY A 94 -2.55 -1.10 -7.45
N ARG A 95 -3.00 -0.81 -6.23
CA ARG A 95 -2.26 0.00 -5.24
C ARG A 95 -0.99 -0.70 -4.77
N CYS A 96 -1.00 -2.02 -4.57
CA CYS A 96 0.23 -2.76 -4.29
C CYS A 96 1.25 -2.65 -5.44
N MET A 97 0.79 -2.75 -6.69
CA MET A 97 1.66 -2.58 -7.86
C MET A 97 2.21 -1.15 -7.97
N MET A 98 1.36 -0.14 -7.73
CA MET A 98 1.78 1.26 -7.71
C MET A 98 2.82 1.52 -6.62
N LEU A 99 2.62 0.96 -5.42
CA LEU A 99 3.57 1.05 -4.32
C LEU A 99 4.92 0.44 -4.70
N HIS A 100 4.91 -0.71 -5.37
CA HIS A 100 6.13 -1.31 -5.91
C HIS A 100 6.85 -0.37 -6.88
N SER A 101 6.13 0.19 -7.85
CA SER A 101 6.70 1.16 -8.80
C SER A 101 7.31 2.39 -8.11
N MET A 102 6.70 2.88 -7.02
CA MET A 102 7.25 4.01 -6.25
C MET A 102 8.53 3.65 -5.47
N ILE A 103 8.61 2.41 -5.00
CA ILE A 103 9.77 1.88 -4.27
C ILE A 103 10.94 1.65 -5.23
N THR A 104 10.67 1.17 -6.44
CA THR A 104 11.68 0.86 -7.45
C THR A 104 11.99 2.05 -8.38
N ASP A 105 11.30 3.17 -8.24
CA ASP A 105 11.59 4.40 -8.98
C ASP A 105 13.00 4.93 -8.67
N THR A 106 13.89 4.77 -9.63
CA THR A 106 15.27 5.27 -9.60
C THR A 106 15.42 6.63 -10.27
N THR A 107 14.36 7.17 -10.89
CA THR A 107 14.41 8.46 -11.61
C THR A 107 14.42 9.67 -10.66
N GLY A 108 14.01 9.47 -9.40
CA GLY A 108 13.89 10.52 -8.40
C GLY A 108 12.64 11.40 -8.55
N MET A 109 11.76 11.10 -9.52
CA MET A 109 10.48 11.79 -9.68
C MET A 109 9.59 11.62 -8.45
N THR A 110 9.51 10.40 -7.91
CA THR A 110 8.76 10.13 -6.68
C THR A 110 9.31 10.93 -5.50
N SER A 111 10.63 10.99 -5.34
CA SER A 111 11.27 11.78 -4.28
C SER A 111 10.88 13.26 -4.38
N THR A 112 10.86 13.83 -5.60
CA THR A 112 10.40 15.20 -5.84
C THR A 112 8.92 15.40 -5.46
N MET A 113 8.05 14.45 -5.80
CA MET A 113 6.62 14.50 -5.44
C MET A 113 6.39 14.55 -3.93
N PHE A 114 7.31 13.99 -3.14
CA PHE A 114 7.19 13.93 -1.67
C PHE A 114 8.01 15.01 -0.96
N GLY A 115 8.49 16.02 -1.69
CA GLY A 115 9.20 17.16 -1.12
C GLY A 115 10.63 16.84 -0.68
N GLU A 116 11.20 15.72 -1.14
CA GLU A 116 12.61 15.40 -0.91
C GLU A 116 13.48 16.30 -1.78
N GLN A 117 14.68 16.64 -1.28
CA GLN A 117 15.60 17.50 -2.04
C GLN A 117 16.05 16.81 -3.34
N PRO A 118 16.07 17.51 -4.49
CA PRO A 118 16.60 16.96 -5.73
C PRO A 118 18.03 16.42 -5.55
N GLY A 119 18.29 15.20 -6.03
CA GLY A 119 19.59 14.52 -5.86
C GLY A 119 19.85 13.93 -4.47
N ARG A 120 18.92 14.08 -3.51
CA ARG A 120 18.93 13.42 -2.19
C ARG A 120 17.71 12.53 -2.02
N GLY A 121 17.51 11.60 -2.97
CA GLY A 121 16.47 10.59 -2.83
C GLY A 121 16.64 9.82 -1.51
N VAL A 122 15.51 9.49 -0.87
CA VAL A 122 15.55 8.63 0.32
C VAL A 122 15.82 7.20 -0.16
N ASP A 123 16.96 6.65 0.23
CA ASP A 123 17.18 5.22 0.10
C ASP A 123 16.23 4.51 1.06
N LEU A 124 15.38 3.65 0.51
CA LEU A 124 14.38 2.91 1.25
C LEU A 124 14.97 1.66 1.93
N GLY A 125 16.23 1.34 1.62
CA GLY A 125 16.93 0.18 2.12
C GLY A 125 16.44 -1.13 1.48
N ASP A 126 17.27 -2.16 1.59
CA ASP A 126 17.01 -3.43 0.93
C ASP A 126 15.83 -4.20 1.54
N ALA A 127 15.51 -3.95 2.81
CA ALA A 127 14.37 -4.59 3.47
C ALA A 127 13.04 -4.20 2.81
N VAL A 128 12.82 -2.90 2.56
CA VAL A 128 11.62 -2.39 1.87
C VAL A 128 11.58 -2.88 0.44
N LYS A 129 12.72 -2.85 -0.28
CA LYS A 129 12.81 -3.35 -1.67
C LYS A 129 12.46 -4.85 -1.77
N ARG A 130 13.05 -5.70 -0.93
CA ARG A 130 12.75 -7.15 -0.91
C ARG A 130 11.30 -7.45 -0.52
N ALA A 131 10.74 -6.73 0.46
CA ALA A 131 9.34 -6.92 0.85
C ALA A 131 8.38 -6.54 -0.28
N SER A 132 8.70 -5.45 -1.01
CA SER A 132 7.96 -5.01 -2.19
C SER A 132 8.04 -6.02 -3.35
N GLU A 133 9.23 -6.58 -3.64
CA GLU A 133 9.38 -7.65 -4.63
C GLU A 133 8.60 -8.91 -4.25
N ALA A 134 8.62 -9.31 -2.98
CA ALA A 134 7.87 -10.45 -2.49
C ALA A 134 6.35 -10.25 -2.68
N LEU A 135 5.85 -9.05 -2.41
CA LEU A 135 4.45 -8.69 -2.65
C LEU A 135 4.05 -8.86 -4.12
N VAL A 136 4.85 -8.34 -5.05
CA VAL A 136 4.59 -8.50 -6.49
C VAL A 136 4.60 -9.97 -6.91
N ARG A 137 5.55 -10.76 -6.41
CA ARG A 137 5.61 -12.20 -6.72
C ARG A 137 4.34 -12.95 -6.29
N VAL A 138 3.72 -12.56 -5.18
CA VAL A 138 2.42 -13.16 -4.77
C VAL A 138 1.32 -12.75 -5.75
N ILE A 139 1.26 -11.48 -6.15
CA ILE A 139 0.24 -10.96 -7.08
C ILE A 139 0.33 -11.64 -8.45
N GLU A 140 1.55 -11.94 -8.92
CA GLU A 140 1.81 -12.54 -10.24
C GLU A 140 1.73 -14.07 -10.26
N SER A 141 1.53 -14.72 -9.10
CA SER A 141 1.46 -16.19 -8.97
C SER A 141 0.09 -16.80 -9.25
#